data_AF-A0A434ERZ0-F1
#
_entry.id   AF-A0A434ERZ0-F1
#
_cell.length_a   1.000
_cell.length_b   1.000
_cell.length_c   1.000
_cell.angle_alpha   90.00
_cell.angle_beta   90.00
_cell.angle_gamma   90.00
#
_symmetry.space_group_name_H-M   'P 1'
#
loop_
_entity.id
_entity.type
_entity.pdbx_description
1 polymer ?
#
loop_
_entity_poly.entity_id
_entity_poly.type
_entity_poly.pdbx_seq_one_letter_code
_entity_poly.pdbx_strand_id
1 'polypeptide(L)' 'MVDETSIFIGASRKPDDSYQRAEELLLRYGNRHGLVTGATGTGKTVSLQ' A
#
# COMPACT_ATOMS: atom_id res chain seq x y z
N MET A 1 -4.54 -13.62 12.10
CA MET A 1 -4.54 -14.55 10.95
C MET A 1 -4.09 -13.73 9.76
N VAL A 2 -3.10 -14.20 9.01
CA VAL A 2 -2.73 -13.55 7.74
C VAL A 2 -3.90 -13.81 6.79
N ASP A 3 -4.44 -12.77 6.18
CA ASP A 3 -5.40 -12.95 5.09
C ASP A 3 -4.64 -13.57 3.91
N GLU A 4 -4.95 -14.82 3.56
CA GLU A 4 -4.30 -15.51 2.45
C GLU A 4 -4.69 -14.93 1.08
N THR A 5 -5.63 -13.98 1.05
CA THR A 5 -6.16 -13.40 -0.19
C THR A 5 -5.72 -11.96 -0.44
N SER A 6 -4.96 -11.35 0.49
CA SER A 6 -4.53 -9.96 0.38
C SER A 6 -3.14 -9.72 1.01
N ILE A 7 -2.52 -8.60 0.65
CA ILE A 7 -1.29 -8.09 1.27
C ILE A 7 -1.56 -6.68 1.79
N PHE A 8 -1.22 -6.41 3.05
CA PHE A 8 -1.28 -5.06 3.60
C PHE A 8 -0.23 -4.16 2.95
N ILE A 9 -0.66 -3.00 2.43
CA ILE A 9 0.22 -2.04 1.73
C ILE A 9 0.32 -0.67 2.43
N GLY A 10 -0.50 -0.42 3.45
CA GLY A 10 -0.46 0.83 4.21
C GLY A 10 -1.82 1.20 4.79
N ALA A 11 -1.94 2.42 5.30
CA ALA A 11 -3.20 2.95 5.83
C ALA A 11 -3.51 4.30 5.20
N SER A 12 -4.78 4.50 4.82
CA SER A 12 -5.27 5.81 4.42
C SER A 12 -5.59 6.66 5.64
N ARG A 13 -5.54 7.98 5.43
CA ARG A 13 -5.82 9.00 6.46
C ARG A 13 -6.83 9.99 5.93
N LYS A 14 -7.62 10.55 6.85
CA LYS A 14 -8.55 11.64 6.56
C LYS A 14 -7.79 12.96 6.35
N PRO A 15 -8.46 14.02 5.85
CA PRO A 15 -7.82 15.34 5.70
C PRO A 15 -7.26 15.94 6.99
N ASP A 16 -7.80 15.55 8.15
CA ASP A 16 -7.32 15.95 9.48
C ASP A 16 -6.18 15.06 10.01
N ASP A 17 -5.57 14.23 9.15
CA ASP A 17 -4.52 13.26 9.45
C ASP A 17 -4.93 12.12 10.40
N SER A 18 -6.21 12.07 10.81
CA SER A 18 -6.72 10.94 11.59
C SER A 18 -6.75 9.67 10.74
N TYR A 19 -6.53 8.52 11.40
CA TYR A 19 -6.61 7.21 10.75
C TYR A 19 -7.97 7.01 10.08
N GLN A 20 -7.95 6.55 8.83
CA GLN A 20 -9.17 6.21 8.10
C GLN A 20 -9.39 4.70 8.07
N ARG A 21 -8.48 3.96 7.43
CA ARG A 21 -8.54 2.50 7.33
C ARG A 21 -7.21 1.90 6.87
N ALA A 22 -7.05 0.59 7.09
CA ALA A 22 -6.03 -0.21 6.43
C ALA A 22 -6.36 -0.36 4.94
N GLU A 23 -5.34 -0.32 4.09
CA GLU A 23 -5.41 -0.59 2.66
C GLU A 23 -4.67 -1.89 2.35
N GLU A 24 -5.32 -2.73 1.55
CA GLU A 24 -4.82 -4.05 1.19
C GLU A 24 -4.86 -4.22 -0.33
N LEU A 25 -3.81 -4.83 -0.88
CA LEU A 25 -3.79 -5.33 -2.25
C LEU A 25 -4.36 -6.75 -2.27
N LEU A 26 -5.56 -6.90 -2.83
CA LEU A 26 -6.12 -8.24 -3.06
C LEU A 26 -5.27 -8.99 -4.10
N LEU A 27 -4.85 -10.21 -3.77
CA LEU A 27 -3.94 -11.01 -4.60
C LEU A 27 -4.51 -11.28 -6.00
N ARG A 28 -5.83 -11.36 -6.15
CA ARG A 28 -6.50 -11.53 -7.45
C ARG A 28 -6.30 -10.34 -8.40
N TYR A 29 -5.95 -9.16 -7.87
CA TYR A 29 -5.65 -7.95 -8.65
C TYR A 29 -4.14 -7.67 -8.73
N GLY A 30 -3.34 -8.27 -7.84
CA GLY A 30 -1.90 -8.22 -7.90
C GLY A 30 -1.37 -8.97 -9.12
N ASN A 31 -0.68 -8.26 -10.01
CA ASN A 31 0.09 -8.88 -11.09
C ASN A 31 1.58 -8.52 -10.93
N ARG A 32 2.45 -9.16 -11.72
CA ARG A 32 3.91 -8.95 -11.66
C ARG A 32 4.38 -7.61 -12.28
N HIS A 33 3.46 -6.72 -12.64
CA HIS A 33 3.74 -5.44 -13.32
C HIS A 33 3.26 -4.26 -12.46
N GLY A 34 3.92 -4.04 -11.32
CA GLY A 34 3.65 -2.89 -10.44
C GLY A 34 4.36 -1.62 -10.91
N LEU A 35 3.75 -0.45 -10.65
CA LEU A 35 4.36 0.87 -10.86
C LEU A 35 4.30 1.66 -9.55
N VAL A 36 5.47 2.05 -9.03
CA VAL A 36 5.62 2.95 -7.89
C VAL A 36 6.38 4.19 -8.37
N THR A 37 5.77 5.37 -8.25
CA THR A 37 6.32 6.65 -8.74
C THR A 37 6.23 7.74 -7.68
N GLY A 38 6.99 8.83 -7.86
CA GLY A 38 7.07 9.95 -6.92
C GLY A 38 8.41 10.67 -6.99
N ALA A 39 8.47 11.88 -6.40
CA ALA A 39 9.70 12.67 -6.31
C ALA A 39 10.77 12.01 -5.42
N THR A 40 11.99 12.55 -5.40
CA THR A 40 13.06 12.11 -4.47
C THR A 40 12.60 12.27 -3.02
N GLY A 41 12.90 11.29 -2.16
CA GLY A 41 12.53 11.32 -0.74
C GLY A 41 11.09 10.91 -0.40
N THR A 42 10.28 10.48 -1.37
CA THR A 42 8.87 10.08 -1.15
C THR A 42 8.67 8.60 -0.78
N GLY A 43 9.72 7.90 -0.37
CA GLY A 43 9.60 6.54 0.16
C GLY A 43 9.46 5.41 -0.86
N LYS A 44 9.66 5.64 -2.17
CA LYS A 44 9.59 4.60 -3.23
C LYS A 44 10.35 3.30 -2.88
N THR A 45 11.56 3.41 -2.32
CA THR A 45 12.35 2.23 -1.88
C THR A 45 11.71 1.52 -0.70
N VAL A 46 11.18 2.26 0.28
CA VAL A 46 10.51 1.68 1.45
C VAL A 46 9.24 0.95 1.03
N SER A 47 8.50 1.48 0.06
CA SER A 47 7.30 0.83 -0.48
C SER A 47 7.56 -0.49 -1.22
N LEU A 48 8.79 -0.77 -1.65
CA LEU A 48 9.15 -2.00 -2.39
C LEU A 48 9.81 -3.08 -1.53
N GLN A 49 10.08 -2.82 -0.25
CA GLN A 49 10.75 -3.74 0.69
C GLN A 49 9.79 -4.67 1.41
#